data_AF-A0A497XU03-F1
#
_entry.id   AF-A0A497XU03-F1
#
_cell.length_a   1.000
_cell.length_b   1.000
_cell.length_c   1.000
_cell.angle_alpha   90.00
_cell.angle_beta   90.00
_cell.angle_gamma   90.00
#
_symmetry.space_group_name_H-M   'P 1'
#
loop_
_entity.id
_entity.type
_entity.pdbx_description
1 polymer ?
#
loop_
_entity_poly.entity_id
_entity_poly.type
_entity_poly.pdbx_seq_one_letter_code
_entity_poly.pdbx_strand_id
1 'polypeptide(L)' 'MEEVREALREVIDPHTGMNLVDMGVVQHIQTEGEWVYVSLRPTSPFCPITDYLVNAVREKLRGLGFKSIEVELEDALY' A
#
# COMPACT_ATOMS: atom_id res chain seq x y z
N MET A 1 6.27 6.16 -10.88
CA MET A 1 5.78 6.51 -9.53
C MET A 1 4.29 6.85 -9.53
N GLU A 2 3.82 7.71 -10.44
CA GLU A 2 2.38 8.06 -10.53
C GLU A 2 1.49 6.84 -10.79
N GLU A 3 1.85 5.97 -11.73
CA GLU A 3 1.11 4.73 -12.05
C GLU A 3 0.93 3.79 -10.85
N VAL A 4 1.97 3.64 -10.03
CA VAL A 4 1.88 2.85 -8.80
C VAL A 4 0.87 3.48 -7.86
N ARG A 5 1.00 4.79 -7.61
CA ARG A 5 0.11 5.51 -6.71
C ARG A 5 -1.35 5.44 -7.19
N GLU A 6 -1.59 5.55 -8.50
CA GLU A 6 -2.92 5.39 -9.08
C GLU A 6 -3.48 3.99 -8.88
N ALA A 7 -2.69 2.94 -9.11
CA ALA A 7 -3.12 1.57 -8.84
C ALA A 7 -3.46 1.34 -7.36
N LEU A 8 -2.73 1.99 -6.44
CA LEU A 8 -3.06 1.93 -5.01
C LEU A 8 -4.36 2.67 -4.65
N ARG A 9 -4.84 3.62 -5.47
CA ARG A 9 -6.17 4.24 -5.28
C ARG A 9 -7.32 3.27 -5.52
N GLU A 10 -7.08 2.18 -6.24
CA GLU A 10 -8.10 1.15 -6.44
C GLU A 10 -8.22 0.21 -5.22
N VAL A 11 -7.27 0.28 -4.28
CA VAL A 11 -7.36 -0.47 -3.02
C VAL A 11 -8.27 0.31 -2.07
N ILE A 12 -9.48 -0.21 -1.88
CA ILE A 12 -10.51 0.38 -1.03
C ILE A 12 -10.54 -0.33 0.32
N ASP A 13 -10.54 0.46 1.39
CA ASP A 13 -10.78 -0.04 2.74
C ASP A 13 -12.28 -0.41 2.88
N PRO A 14 -12.63 -1.68 3.15
CA PRO A 14 -14.01 -2.12 3.16
C PRO A 14 -14.85 -1.56 4.31
N HIS A 15 -14.21 -0.95 5.32
CA HIS A 15 -14.90 -0.43 6.51
C HIS A 15 -15.27 1.04 6.35
N THR A 16 -14.36 1.83 5.78
CA THR A 16 -14.52 3.27 5.57
C THR A 16 -15.01 3.60 4.16
N GLY A 17 -14.85 2.69 3.19
CA GLY A 17 -15.15 2.92 1.78
C GLY A 17 -14.20 3.91 1.09
N MET A 18 -13.13 4.33 1.77
CA MET A 18 -12.12 5.25 1.22
C MET A 18 -10.96 4.47 0.59
N ASN A 19 -10.29 5.10 -0.38
CA ASN A 19 -9.10 4.50 -0.96
C ASN A 19 -7.86 4.75 -0.11
N LEU A 20 -6.92 3.81 -0.19
CA LEU A 20 -5.69 3.77 0.60
C LEU A 20 -4.86 5.07 0.49
N VAL A 21 -4.85 5.69 -0.70
CA VAL A 21 -4.07 6.90 -0.96
C VAL A 21 -4.73 8.14 -0.35
N ASP A 22 -6.04 8.30 -0.49
CA ASP A 22 -6.79 9.42 0.07
C ASP A 22 -6.92 9.33 1.59
N MET A 23 -6.87 8.13 2.16
CA MET A 23 -6.72 7.94 3.61
C MET A 23 -5.36 8.42 4.15
N GLY A 24 -4.40 8.73 3.28
CA GLY A 24 -3.05 9.15 3.67
C GLY A 24 -2.22 8.04 4.31
N VAL A 25 -2.58 6.77 4.09
CA VAL A 25 -1.86 5.61 4.64
C VAL A 25 -0.54 5.41 3.90
N VAL A 26 -0.51 5.67 2.58
CA VAL A 26 0.71 5.51 1.77
C VAL A 26 1.69 6.66 2.05
N GLN A 27 2.83 6.34 2.70
CA GLN A 27 3.86 7.32 3.06
C GLN A 27 4.91 7.46 1.97
N HIS A 28 5.43 6.33 1.49
CA HIS A 28 6.54 6.30 0.55
C HIS A 28 6.33 5.26 -0.52
N ILE A 29 6.76 5.58 -1.74
CA ILE A 29 6.79 4.67 -2.88
C ILE A 29 8.15 4.85 -3.54
N GLN A 30 8.88 3.75 -3.71
CA GLN A 30 10.14 3.72 -4.42
C GLN A 30 10.10 2.59 -5.45
N THR A 31 10.59 2.87 -6.66
CA THR A 31 10.62 1.90 -7.75
C THR A 31 12.00 1.87 -8.37
N GLU A 32 12.59 0.69 -8.52
CA GLU A 32 13.89 0.50 -9.15
C GLU A 32 13.85 -0.74 -10.07
N GLY A 33 13.81 -0.52 -11.38
CA GLY A 33 13.67 -1.60 -12.36
C GLY A 33 12.40 -2.43 -12.12
N GLU A 34 12.58 -3.71 -11.80
CA GLU A 34 11.48 -4.65 -11.50
C GLU A 34 11.13 -4.74 -10.00
N TRP A 35 11.75 -3.90 -9.17
CA TRP A 35 11.50 -3.81 -7.73
C TRP A 35 10.64 -2.60 -7.38
N VAL A 36 9.76 -2.78 -6.41
CA VAL A 36 8.96 -1.72 -5.81
C VAL A 36 8.90 -1.90 -4.29
N TYR A 37 9.10 -0.79 -3.60
CA TYR A 37 8.91 -0.64 -2.17
C TYR A 37 7.78 0.34 -1.90
N VAL A 38 6.89 -0.03 -0.98
CA VAL A 38 5.81 0.83 -0.49
C VAL A 38 5.81 0.83 1.03
N SER A 39 5.85 2.02 1.62
CA SER A 39 5.61 2.19 3.05
C SER A 39 4.18 2.62 3.32
N LEU A 40 3.55 1.96 4.28
CA LEU A 40 2.20 2.22 4.74
C LEU A 40 2.20 2.55 6.24
N ARG A 41 1.51 3.61 6.65
CA ARG A 41 1.31 3.99 8.05
C ARG A 41 -0.19 3.91 8.39
N PRO A 42 -0.71 2.72 8.73
CA PRO A 42 -2.11 2.55 9.08
C PRO A 42 -2.44 3.22 10.42
N THR A 43 -3.64 3.77 10.56
CA THR A 43 -4.06 4.53 11.76
C THR A 43 -4.16 3.68 13.03
N SER A 44 -4.15 2.35 12.91
CA SER A 44 -4.15 1.42 14.04
C SER A 44 -3.20 0.26 13.74
N PRO A 45 -2.15 0.05 14.55
CA PRO A 45 -1.28 -1.11 14.40
C PRO A 45 -2.07 -2.37 14.79
N PHE A 46 -1.80 -3.49 14.13
CA PHE A 46 -2.37 -4.83 14.41
C PHE A 46 -3.86 -5.07 14.10
N CYS A 47 -4.53 -4.24 13.29
CA CYS A 47 -5.85 -4.61 12.78
C CYS A 47 -5.76 -5.70 11.69
N PRO A 48 -6.70 -6.66 11.64
CA PRO A 48 -6.77 -7.65 10.56
C PRO A 48 -6.91 -7.02 9.17
N ILE A 49 -7.42 -5.80 9.13
CA ILE A 49 -7.54 -4.98 7.91
C ILE A 49 -6.15 -4.61 7.36
N THR A 50 -5.17 -4.34 8.22
CA THR A 50 -3.82 -3.96 7.78
C THR A 50 -3.19 -5.07 6.94
N ASP A 51 -3.34 -6.33 7.37
CA ASP A 51 -2.84 -7.47 6.62
C ASP A 51 -3.57 -7.62 5.26
N TYR A 52 -4.88 -7.40 5.25
CA TYR A 52 -5.66 -7.33 4.02
C TYR A 52 -5.15 -6.24 3.06
N LEU A 53 -4.91 -5.02 3.56
CA LEU A 53 -4.42 -3.91 2.77
C LEU A 53 -3.02 -4.18 2.23
N VAL A 54 -2.11 -4.73 3.04
CA VAL A 54 -0.77 -5.14 2.59
C VAL A 54 -0.88 -6.14 1.45
N ASN A 55 -1.72 -7.16 1.59
CA ASN A 55 -1.89 -8.16 0.53
C ASN A 55 -2.50 -7.55 -0.74
N ALA A 56 -3.54 -6.72 -0.61
CA ALA A 56 -4.17 -6.04 -1.74
C ALA A 56 -3.19 -5.13 -2.50
N VAL A 57 -2.34 -4.39 -1.76
CA VAL A 57 -1.25 -3.60 -2.33
C VAL A 57 -0.28 -4.49 -3.11
N ARG A 58 0.17 -5.60 -2.51
CA ARG A 58 1.08 -6.54 -3.19
C ARG A 58 0.47 -7.11 -4.47
N GLU A 59 -0.80 -7.47 -4.46
CA GLU A 59 -1.49 -7.98 -5.65
C GLU A 59 -1.59 -6.92 -6.75
N LYS A 60 -1.96 -5.68 -6.40
CA LYS A 60 -2.00 -4.57 -7.36
C LYS A 60 -0.63 -4.32 -7.99
N LEU A 61 0.43 -4.31 -7.18
CA LEU A 61 1.80 -4.12 -7.66
C LEU A 61 2.27 -5.28 -8.55
N ARG A 62 1.90 -6.53 -8.24
CA ARG A 62 2.17 -7.67 -9.14
C ARG A 62 1.48 -7.49 -10.49
N GLY A 63 0.25 -7.00 -10.49
CA GLY A 63 -0.53 -6.72 -11.71
C GLY A 63 0.13 -5.68 -12.63
N LEU A 64 0.94 -4.78 -12.07
CA LEU A 64 1.74 -3.81 -12.83
C LEU A 64 3.05 -4.37 -13.39
N GLY A 65 3.39 -5.63 -13.09
CA GLY A 65 4.58 -6.31 -13.62
C GLY A 65 5.81 -6.27 -12.70
N PHE A 66 5.70 -5.76 -11.48
CA PHE A 66 6.80 -5.82 -10.51
C PHE A 66 7.04 -7.26 -10.05
N LYS A 67 8.31 -7.68 -10.01
CA LYS A 67 8.71 -9.04 -9.60
C LYS A 67 9.09 -9.10 -8.12
N SER A 68 9.75 -8.05 -7.63
CA SER A 68 10.17 -7.94 -6.24
C SER A 68 9.37 -6.83 -5.57
N ILE A 69 8.50 -7.19 -4.63
CA ILE A 69 7.56 -6.27 -3.99
C ILE A 69 7.76 -6.32 -2.49
N GLU A 70 8.20 -5.20 -1.94
CA GLU A 70 8.40 -4.98 -0.52
C GLU A 70 7.34 -3.99 -0.02
N VAL A 71 6.64 -4.39 1.03
CA VAL A 71 5.63 -3.54 1.67
C VAL A 71 5.96 -3.50 3.15
N GLU A 72 6.24 -2.32 3.65
CA GLU A 72 6.60 -2.07 5.04
C GLU A 72 5.47 -1.33 5.75
N LEU A 73 5.27 -1.67 7.03
CA LEU A 73 4.33 -1.00 7.91
C LEU A 73 5.11 -0.09 8.85
N GLU A 74 4.99 1.22 8.65
CA GLU A 74 5.47 2.22 9.60
C GLU A 74 4.54 2.29 10.81
N ASP A 75 5.13 2.35 12.00
CA ASP A 75 4.38 2.49 13.24
C ASP A 75 3.74 3.88 13.30
N ALA A 76 2.42 3.93 13.51
CA ALA A 76 1.68 5.19 13.55
C ALA A 76 1.88 5.98 14.85
N LEU A 77 2.57 5.42 15.85
CA LEU A 77 2.71 6.02 17.19
C LEU A 77 3.96 6.87 17.38
N TYR A 78 4.80 7.05 16.35
CA TYR A 78 5.91 8.00 16.35
C TYR A 78 5.81 9.01 15.20
#